data_AF-A0A1Y3W7S6-F1
#
_entry.id   AF-A0A1Y3W7S6-F1
#
_cell.length_a   1.000
_cell.length_b   1.000
_cell.length_c   1.000
_cell.angle_alpha   90.00
_cell.angle_beta   90.00
_cell.angle_gamma   90.00
#
_symmetry.space_group_name_H-M   'P 1'
#
loop_
_entity.id
_entity.type
_entity.pdbx_description
1 polymer ?
#
loop_
_entity_poly.entity_id
_entity_poly.type
_entity_poly.pdbx_seq_one_letter_code
_entity_poly.pdbx_strand_id
1 'polypeptide(L)'
;MLVPYGGDGYSLIVYHNKGTSKAVNRLDDGGAAEVDVEHWFKNYYLYVEVKFIFANEIPKRGRKVKRVMKQCSISISVFKQIENHIVQLFRAEWDDYNNDQEIHPQPHWHFTAGTSLANTYEEFMREYGTEGLLEILEFEKLKVPDLKKFHFAMNGRWADGLSHVRSIEDVEVVNWFCGLISSIRKELEYIE
;
A
#
# COMPACT_ATOMS: atom_id res chain seq x y z
N MET A 1 -2.53 19.02 -5.11
CA MET A 1 -2.34 20.34 -4.47
C MET A 1 -1.45 20.09 -3.26
N LEU A 2 -0.33 20.81 -3.12
CA LEU A 2 0.69 20.54 -2.09
C LEU A 2 0.26 21.15 -0.75
N VAL A 3 0.21 20.35 0.33
CA VAL A 3 -0.04 20.86 1.69
C VAL A 3 1.12 20.43 2.59
N PRO A 4 2.05 21.33 2.95
CA PRO A 4 3.10 20.99 3.91
C PRO A 4 2.54 20.93 5.32
N TYR A 5 2.73 19.80 6.02
CA TYR A 5 2.57 19.72 7.47
C TYR A 5 3.84 20.27 8.13
N GLY A 6 3.69 21.32 8.93
CA GLY A 6 4.79 22.07 9.53
C GLY A 6 4.71 22.06 11.06
N GLY A 7 5.45 21.15 11.67
CA GLY A 7 5.83 21.18 13.08
C GLY A 7 7.24 20.63 13.19
N ASP A 8 8.14 21.34 13.88
CA ASP A 8 9.47 20.88 14.28
C ASP A 8 10.58 20.77 13.21
N GLY A 9 10.54 21.61 12.15
CA GLY A 9 11.64 21.67 11.17
C GLY A 9 11.69 20.51 10.18
N TYR A 10 10.68 19.63 10.25
CA TYR A 10 10.37 18.63 9.25
C TYR A 10 9.35 19.15 8.24
N SER A 11 9.40 18.62 7.03
CA SER A 11 8.43 18.88 5.97
C SER A 11 8.09 17.56 5.28
N LEU A 12 6.80 17.28 5.15
CA LEU A 12 6.27 16.12 4.47
C LEU A 12 5.87 16.50 3.03
N ILE A 13 6.30 15.70 2.06
CA ILE A 13 5.80 15.72 0.69
C ILE A 13 5.13 14.37 0.44
N VAL A 14 3.89 14.40 -0.04
CA VAL A 14 3.12 13.21 -0.41
C VAL A 14 2.76 13.30 -1.89
N TYR A 15 3.04 12.23 -2.62
CA TYR A 15 2.54 12.00 -3.97
C TYR A 15 1.62 10.81 -3.96
N HIS A 16 0.58 10.86 -4.79
CA HIS A 16 -0.25 9.71 -5.07
C HIS A 16 -0.68 9.73 -6.53
N ASN A 17 -1.07 8.57 -7.05
CA ASN A 17 -1.67 8.53 -8.39
C ASN A 17 -2.97 9.34 -8.42
N LYS A 18 -3.30 9.85 -9.60
CA LYS A 18 -4.66 10.35 -9.87
C LYS A 18 -5.52 9.14 -10.20
N GLY A 19 -6.63 8.99 -9.51
CA GLY A 19 -7.62 7.96 -9.77
C GLY A 19 -8.93 8.56 -10.29
N THR A 20 -9.75 7.74 -10.93
CA THR A 20 -11.08 8.09 -11.43
C THR A 20 -12.22 7.48 -10.62
N SER A 21 -11.93 6.65 -9.63
CA SER A 21 -12.91 5.95 -8.81
C SER A 21 -12.57 6.08 -7.33
N LYS A 22 -13.57 5.95 -6.45
CA LYS A 22 -13.37 6.01 -5.00
C LYS A 22 -13.29 4.61 -4.40
N ALA A 23 -12.40 4.43 -3.43
CA ALA A 23 -12.37 3.23 -2.59
C ALA A 23 -11.87 3.55 -1.18
N VAL A 24 -12.20 2.69 -0.22
CA VAL A 24 -11.70 2.82 1.16
C VAL A 24 -10.36 2.13 1.28
N ASN A 25 -9.30 2.90 1.47
CA ASN A 25 -7.96 2.43 1.82
C ASN A 25 -7.84 2.30 3.34
N ARG A 26 -7.65 1.07 3.82
CA ARG A 26 -7.52 0.72 5.23
C ARG A 26 -6.06 0.56 5.61
N LEU A 27 -5.74 0.99 6.82
CA LEU A 27 -4.43 0.96 7.45
C LEU A 27 -4.43 -0.01 8.64
N ASP A 28 -3.24 -0.43 9.05
CA ASP A 28 -3.04 -1.46 10.07
C ASP A 28 -3.39 -1.00 11.49
N ASP A 29 -3.33 0.31 11.73
CA ASP A 29 -3.72 0.94 12.98
C ASP A 29 -5.24 1.09 13.15
N GLY A 30 -6.01 0.51 12.22
CA GLY A 30 -7.47 0.66 12.16
C GLY A 30 -7.92 1.96 11.48
N GLY A 31 -6.99 2.78 11.01
CA GLY A 31 -7.29 3.94 10.18
C GLY A 31 -7.91 3.54 8.84
N ALA A 32 -8.83 4.34 8.34
CA ALA A 32 -9.41 4.17 7.02
C ALA A 32 -9.64 5.53 6.37
N ALA A 33 -9.32 5.64 5.08
CA ALA A 33 -9.53 6.86 4.31
C ALA A 33 -10.09 6.53 2.92
N GLU A 34 -11.01 7.35 2.43
CA GLU A 34 -11.42 7.29 1.03
C GLU A 34 -10.30 7.86 0.15
N VAL A 35 -9.90 7.11 -0.88
CA VAL A 35 -8.86 7.49 -1.83
C VAL A 35 -9.37 7.40 -3.26
N ASP A 36 -8.74 8.18 -4.14
CA ASP A 36 -8.94 8.06 -5.59
C ASP A 36 -8.08 6.91 -6.14
N VAL A 37 -8.73 5.84 -6.58
CA VAL A 37 -8.09 4.67 -7.19
C VAL A 37 -8.16 4.72 -8.71
N GLU A 38 -7.11 4.22 -9.36
CA GLU A 38 -7.01 4.15 -10.81
C GLU A 38 -7.27 2.72 -11.28
N HIS A 39 -8.02 2.57 -12.38
CA HIS A 39 -8.18 1.27 -13.03
C HIS A 39 -6.83 0.78 -13.55
N TRP A 40 -6.50 -0.48 -13.27
CA TRP A 40 -5.19 -1.02 -13.62
C TRP A 40 -5.27 -2.09 -14.71
N PHE A 41 -5.95 -3.21 -14.44
CA PHE A 41 -6.17 -4.28 -15.41
C PHE A 41 -7.35 -5.14 -14.97
N LYS A 42 -8.08 -5.76 -15.91
CA LYS A 42 -9.31 -6.51 -15.63
C LYS A 42 -10.24 -5.70 -14.70
N ASN A 43 -10.57 -6.23 -13.53
CA ASN A 43 -11.33 -5.56 -12.47
C ASN A 43 -10.45 -5.14 -11.28
N TYR A 44 -9.13 -5.00 -11.47
CA TYR A 44 -8.21 -4.53 -10.45
C TYR A 44 -7.93 -3.03 -10.58
N TYR A 45 -7.73 -2.41 -9.42
CA TYR A 45 -7.45 -1.00 -9.26
C TYR A 45 -6.26 -0.80 -8.34
N LEU A 46 -5.59 0.33 -8.47
CA LEU A 46 -4.41 0.70 -7.68
C LEU A 46 -4.58 2.06 -7.01
N TYR A 47 -4.08 2.13 -5.78
CA TYR A 47 -3.67 3.38 -5.14
C TYR A 47 -2.19 3.25 -4.79
N VAL A 48 -1.39 4.21 -5.22
CA VAL A 48 0.04 4.30 -4.95
C VAL A 48 0.28 5.60 -4.23
N GLU A 49 0.95 5.53 -3.09
CA GLU A 49 1.34 6.67 -2.29
C GLU A 49 2.85 6.66 -2.07
N VAL A 50 3.49 7.80 -2.25
CA VAL A 50 4.92 8.00 -1.99
C VAL A 50 5.08 9.18 -1.05
N LYS A 51 5.65 8.93 0.12
CA LYS A 51 5.92 9.94 1.14
C LYS A 51 7.41 10.20 1.23
N PHE A 52 7.75 11.47 1.36
CA PHE A 52 9.10 11.94 1.62
C PHE A 52 9.08 12.88 2.82
N ILE A 53 9.83 12.52 3.86
CA ILE A 53 10.05 13.38 5.02
C ILE A 53 11.41 14.03 4.88
N PHE A 54 11.43 15.35 4.90
CA PHE A 54 12.66 16.14 4.86
C PHE A 54 12.85 16.92 6.14
N ALA A 55 14.08 17.02 6.62
CA ALA A 55 14.47 17.92 7.70
C ALA A 55 15.40 19.02 7.20
N ASN A 56 15.33 20.18 7.85
CA ASN A 56 16.33 21.22 7.71
C ASN A 56 17.49 20.98 8.67
N GLU A 57 18.66 20.61 8.15
CA GLU A 57 19.87 20.49 8.96
C GLU A 57 20.61 21.82 9.01
N ILE A 58 20.86 22.30 10.22
CA ILE A 58 21.71 23.47 10.49
C ILE A 58 23.14 22.97 10.69
N PRO A 59 24.07 23.22 9.75
CA PRO A 59 25.42 22.71 9.89
C PRO A 59 26.16 23.41 11.03
N LYS A 60 26.91 22.67 11.84
CA LYS A 60 27.87 23.26 12.79
C LYS A 60 28.93 24.01 11.98
N ARG A 61 29.04 25.34 12.14
CA ARG A 61 29.97 26.30 11.48
C ARG A 61 29.43 27.12 10.29
N GLY A 62 28.31 27.83 10.47
CA GLY A 62 27.94 28.99 9.64
C GLY A 62 27.62 28.70 8.16
N ARG A 63 27.39 27.44 7.79
CA ARG A 63 26.96 27.06 6.43
C ARG A 63 25.44 27.22 6.29
N LYS A 64 24.98 27.39 5.05
CA LYS A 64 23.54 27.47 4.73
C LYS A 64 22.81 26.21 5.18
N VAL A 65 21.59 26.38 5.66
CA VAL A 65 20.66 25.29 5.99
C VAL A 65 20.53 24.37 4.77
N LYS A 66 20.69 23.07 4.99
CA LYS A 66 20.51 22.06 3.94
C LYS A 66 19.23 21.28 4.23
N ARG A 67 18.37 21.16 3.22
CA ARG A 67 17.24 20.23 3.27
C ARG A 67 17.75 18.82 2.98
N VAL A 68 17.51 17.89 3.90
CA VAL A 68 17.97 16.51 3.81
C VAL A 68 16.75 15.58 3.92
N MET A 69 16.64 14.61 3.01
CA MET A 69 15.62 13.57 3.11
C MET A 69 15.97 12.66 4.28
N LYS A 70 15.00 12.45 5.16
CA LYS A 70 15.14 11.64 6.37
C LYS A 70 14.47 10.28 6.25
N GLN A 71 13.41 10.21 5.46
CA GLN A 71 12.63 9.00 5.28
C GLN A 71 11.98 9.05 3.89
N CYS A 72 11.92 7.90 3.25
CA CYS A 72 11.04 7.67 2.10
C CYS A 72 10.20 6.43 2.34
N SER A 73 8.92 6.51 2.03
CA SER A 73 8.05 5.35 2.01
C SER A 73 7.18 5.30 0.77
N ILE A 74 6.95 4.09 0.29
CA ILE A 74 6.11 3.77 -0.86
C ILE A 74 5.06 2.77 -0.39
N SER A 75 3.79 3.06 -0.66
CA SER A 75 2.67 2.18 -0.34
C SER A 75 1.87 1.92 -1.60
N ILE A 76 1.62 0.65 -1.90
CA ILE A 76 0.85 0.18 -3.05
C ILE A 76 -0.34 -0.61 -2.53
N SER A 77 -1.53 -0.03 -2.62
CA SER A 77 -2.78 -0.70 -2.27
C SER A 77 -3.45 -1.24 -3.52
N VAL A 78 -3.80 -2.52 -3.48
CA VAL A 78 -4.46 -3.24 -4.57
C VAL A 78 -5.92 -3.47 -4.20
N PHE A 79 -6.81 -3.15 -5.14
CA PHE A 79 -8.24 -3.32 -4.98
C PHE A 79 -8.80 -4.16 -6.13
N LYS A 80 -9.94 -4.79 -5.89
CA LYS A 80 -10.72 -5.50 -6.90
C LYS A 80 -12.15 -4.99 -6.88
N GLN A 81 -12.66 -4.68 -8.07
CA GLN A 81 -14.07 -4.42 -8.27
C GLN A 81 -14.84 -5.74 -8.24
N ILE A 82 -15.78 -5.79 -7.32
CA ILE A 82 -16.75 -6.87 -7.14
C ILE A 82 -18.12 -6.21 -7.28
N GLU A 83 -18.74 -6.42 -8.44
CA GLU A 83 -19.99 -5.76 -8.82
C GLU A 83 -19.89 -4.24 -8.78
N ASN A 84 -20.61 -3.60 -7.85
CA ASN A 84 -20.68 -2.16 -7.68
C ASN A 84 -19.69 -1.63 -6.63
N HIS A 85 -18.87 -2.50 -6.02
CA HIS A 85 -17.97 -2.15 -4.93
C HIS A 85 -16.50 -2.37 -5.31
N ILE A 86 -15.62 -1.45 -4.90
CA ILE A 86 -14.17 -1.58 -5.04
C ILE A 86 -13.57 -1.95 -3.68
N VAL A 87 -13.15 -3.20 -3.53
CA VAL A 87 -12.71 -3.78 -2.26
C VAL A 87 -11.18 -3.87 -2.21
N GLN A 88 -10.57 -3.40 -1.12
CA GLN A 88 -9.13 -3.52 -0.91
C GLN A 88 -8.75 -4.97 -0.59
N LEU A 89 -7.82 -5.52 -1.35
CA LEU A 89 -7.31 -6.87 -1.13
C LEU A 89 -6.14 -6.88 -0.15
N PHE A 90 -5.12 -6.08 -0.46
CA PHE A 90 -3.89 -5.99 0.30
C PHE A 90 -3.15 -4.69 -0.02
N ARG A 91 -2.12 -4.43 0.79
CA ARG A 91 -1.20 -3.30 0.65
C ARG A 91 0.24 -3.81 0.78
N ALA A 92 1.10 -3.36 -0.12
CA ALA A 92 2.54 -3.61 -0.06
C ALA A 92 3.24 -2.29 0.27
N GLU A 93 4.01 -2.27 1.36
CA GLU A 93 4.77 -1.11 1.79
C GLU A 93 6.27 -1.36 1.68
N TRP A 94 6.99 -0.33 1.26
CA TRP A 94 8.41 -0.22 1.46
C TRP A 94 8.66 1.08 2.20
N ASP A 95 9.11 0.97 3.44
CA ASP A 95 9.52 2.09 4.27
C ASP A 95 10.93 1.78 4.79
N ASP A 96 11.82 2.78 4.75
CA ASP A 96 13.14 2.62 5.37
C ASP A 96 13.09 2.80 6.89
N TYR A 97 11.94 3.28 7.44
CA TYR A 97 11.67 3.65 8.84
C TYR A 97 12.75 4.49 9.52
N ASN A 98 13.79 4.88 8.76
CA ASN A 98 15.13 5.18 9.25
C ASN A 98 15.48 4.44 10.56
N ASN A 99 15.17 3.14 10.61
CA ASN A 99 15.25 2.31 11.81
C ASN A 99 16.34 1.26 11.64
N ASP A 100 17.49 1.47 12.30
CA ASP A 100 18.63 0.55 12.27
C ASP A 100 18.32 -0.82 12.91
N GLN A 101 17.16 -0.97 13.56
CA GLN A 101 16.68 -2.22 14.15
C GLN A 101 15.54 -2.87 13.34
N GLU A 102 15.24 -2.40 12.14
CA GLU A 102 14.27 -3.10 11.29
C GLU A 102 14.81 -4.50 10.95
N ILE A 103 13.97 -5.52 11.16
CA ILE A 103 14.27 -6.94 10.95
C ILE A 103 13.25 -7.63 10.04
N HIS A 104 12.24 -6.88 9.58
CA HIS A 104 11.21 -7.39 8.68
C HIS A 104 11.64 -7.24 7.21
N PRO A 105 11.49 -8.30 6.40
CA PRO A 105 11.80 -8.23 4.97
C PRO A 105 10.86 -7.29 4.21
N GLN A 106 11.42 -6.53 3.28
CA GLN A 106 10.65 -5.66 2.39
C GLN A 106 10.21 -6.39 1.10
N PRO A 107 9.02 -6.06 0.55
CA PRO A 107 8.02 -5.16 1.13
C PRO A 107 7.25 -5.81 2.29
N HIS A 108 6.73 -4.96 3.18
CA HIS A 108 5.74 -5.33 4.19
C HIS A 108 4.39 -5.56 3.53
N TRP A 109 3.85 -6.77 3.67
CA TRP A 109 2.55 -7.15 3.11
C TRP A 109 1.47 -7.08 4.18
N HIS A 110 0.43 -6.30 3.90
CA HIS A 110 -0.70 -6.08 4.78
C HIS A 110 -1.96 -6.63 4.11
N PHE A 111 -2.59 -7.63 4.73
CA PHE A 111 -3.76 -8.31 4.17
C PHE A 111 -5.04 -7.75 4.78
N THR A 112 -5.78 -7.00 3.98
CA THR A 112 -7.01 -6.35 4.43
C THR A 112 -8.26 -7.08 3.97
N ALA A 113 -8.16 -8.09 3.10
CA ALA A 113 -9.32 -8.76 2.51
C ALA A 113 -10.30 -9.32 3.56
N GLY A 114 -9.79 -9.98 4.62
CA GLY A 114 -10.64 -10.53 5.69
C GLY A 114 -11.37 -9.44 6.50
N THR A 115 -10.66 -8.39 6.89
CA THR A 115 -11.22 -7.25 7.63
C THR A 115 -12.13 -6.37 6.77
N SER A 116 -11.79 -6.24 5.48
CA SER A 116 -12.60 -5.48 4.51
C SER A 116 -13.93 -6.19 4.26
N LEU A 117 -13.92 -7.53 4.13
CA LEU A 117 -15.13 -8.32 3.99
C LEU A 117 -16.02 -8.21 5.24
N ALA A 118 -15.44 -8.32 6.43
CA ALA A 118 -16.18 -8.17 7.69
C ALA A 118 -16.81 -6.77 7.86
N ASN A 119 -16.13 -5.71 7.41
CA ASN A 119 -16.66 -4.35 7.47
C ASN A 119 -17.69 -4.07 6.38
N THR A 120 -17.48 -4.55 5.15
CA THR A 120 -18.48 -4.50 4.08
C THR A 120 -19.75 -5.25 4.50
N TYR A 121 -19.58 -6.38 5.19
CA TYR A 121 -20.67 -7.12 5.83
C TYR A 121 -21.42 -6.27 6.87
N GLU A 122 -20.72 -5.54 7.75
CA GLU A 122 -21.38 -4.65 8.71
C GLU A 122 -22.13 -3.49 8.05
N GLU A 123 -21.56 -2.89 7.00
CA GLU A 123 -22.19 -1.82 6.23
C GLU A 123 -23.44 -2.33 5.51
N PHE A 124 -23.36 -3.49 4.85
CA PHE A 124 -24.50 -4.11 4.17
C PHE A 124 -25.58 -4.59 5.14
N MET A 125 -25.21 -5.13 6.30
CA MET A 125 -26.17 -5.51 7.34
C MET A 125 -26.98 -4.33 7.86
N ARG A 126 -26.37 -3.13 7.90
CA ARG A 126 -27.11 -1.89 8.22
C ARG A 126 -28.07 -1.48 7.11
N GLU A 127 -27.77 -1.78 5.86
CA GLU A 127 -28.55 -1.34 4.69
C GLU A 127 -29.67 -2.32 4.29
N TYR A 128 -29.45 -3.64 4.44
CA TYR A 128 -30.34 -4.68 3.89
C TYR A 128 -30.84 -5.73 4.90
N GLY A 129 -30.33 -5.75 6.14
CA GLY A 129 -30.77 -6.67 7.20
C GLY A 129 -30.23 -8.11 7.11
N THR A 130 -30.63 -8.97 8.05
CA THR A 130 -30.04 -10.30 8.31
C THR A 130 -30.49 -11.44 7.38
N GLU A 131 -31.52 -11.26 6.57
CA GLU A 131 -32.09 -12.34 5.73
C GLU A 131 -31.27 -12.62 4.45
N GLY A 132 -30.50 -11.64 3.94
CA GLY A 132 -29.62 -11.81 2.76
C GLY A 132 -28.28 -12.50 3.05
N LEU A 133 -28.02 -12.89 4.30
CA LEU A 133 -26.68 -13.21 4.80
C LEU A 133 -26.05 -14.48 4.21
N LEU A 134 -26.87 -15.52 4.03
CA LEU A 134 -26.40 -16.84 3.59
C LEU A 134 -26.07 -16.88 2.09
N GLU A 135 -26.88 -16.22 1.26
CA GLU A 135 -26.60 -16.07 -0.17
C GLU A 135 -25.32 -15.24 -0.41
N ILE A 136 -25.04 -14.25 0.43
CA ILE A 136 -23.84 -13.41 0.35
C ILE A 136 -22.56 -14.18 0.76
N LEU A 137 -22.61 -14.97 1.84
CA LEU A 137 -21.46 -15.76 2.30
C LEU A 137 -21.00 -16.80 1.27
N GLU A 138 -21.92 -17.35 0.48
CA GLU A 138 -21.59 -18.25 -0.63
C GLU A 138 -21.10 -17.49 -1.87
N PHE A 139 -21.62 -16.29 -2.12
CA PHE A 139 -21.28 -15.47 -3.29
C PHE A 139 -19.95 -14.73 -3.18
N GLU A 140 -19.61 -14.20 -2.00
CA GLU A 140 -18.37 -13.45 -1.77
C GLU A 140 -17.14 -14.35 -1.68
N LYS A 141 -17.29 -15.58 -1.17
CA LYS A 141 -16.26 -16.63 -1.24
C LYS A 141 -15.85 -16.97 -2.67
N LEU A 142 -16.72 -16.73 -3.66
CA LEU A 142 -16.46 -17.03 -5.07
C LEU A 142 -15.80 -15.87 -5.84
N LYS A 143 -15.83 -14.63 -5.32
CA LYS A 143 -15.39 -13.44 -6.08
C LYS A 143 -14.11 -12.77 -5.55
N VAL A 144 -13.80 -12.93 -4.27
CA VAL A 144 -12.51 -12.50 -3.71
C VAL A 144 -11.46 -13.55 -4.07
N PRO A 145 -10.33 -13.20 -4.73
CA PRO A 145 -9.28 -14.15 -5.06
C PRO A 145 -8.77 -14.87 -3.82
N ASP A 146 -8.59 -16.19 -3.92
CA ASP A 146 -7.95 -16.96 -2.86
C ASP A 146 -6.45 -16.64 -2.82
N LEU A 147 -6.09 -15.63 -2.03
CA LEU A 147 -4.71 -15.19 -1.85
C LEU A 147 -3.81 -16.29 -1.25
N LYS A 148 -4.34 -17.43 -0.80
CA LYS A 148 -3.52 -18.59 -0.38
C LYS A 148 -2.63 -19.12 -1.50
N LYS A 149 -3.01 -18.91 -2.75
CA LYS A 149 -2.25 -19.34 -3.94
C LYS A 149 -1.32 -18.25 -4.49
N PHE A 150 -1.37 -17.06 -3.92
CA PHE A 150 -0.56 -15.91 -4.35
C PHE A 150 0.84 -16.02 -3.75
N HIS A 151 1.88 -15.95 -4.59
CA HIS A 151 3.26 -15.89 -4.12
C HIS A 151 3.73 -14.45 -4.00
N PHE A 152 4.20 -14.09 -2.81
CA PHE A 152 4.61 -12.73 -2.51
C PHE A 152 6.07 -12.51 -2.89
N ALA A 153 6.31 -11.51 -3.74
CA ALA A 153 7.65 -11.05 -4.02
C ALA A 153 8.26 -10.46 -2.74
N MET A 154 9.43 -10.97 -2.38
CA MET A 154 10.25 -10.47 -1.26
C MET A 154 11.63 -10.09 -1.80
N ASN A 155 12.34 -9.22 -1.09
CA ASN A 155 13.71 -8.86 -1.42
C ASN A 155 14.64 -10.10 -1.37
N GLY A 156 15.00 -10.62 -2.56
CA GLY A 156 15.76 -11.86 -2.72
C GLY A 156 17.28 -11.75 -2.46
N ARG A 157 17.79 -10.57 -2.08
CA ARG A 157 19.25 -10.37 -1.87
C ARG A 157 19.84 -11.17 -0.70
N TRP A 158 19.00 -11.77 0.14
CA TRP A 158 19.47 -12.74 1.15
C TRP A 158 20.19 -13.93 0.51
N ALA A 159 19.89 -14.26 -0.75
CA ALA A 159 20.51 -15.38 -1.45
C ALA A 159 22.01 -15.09 -1.72
N ASP A 160 22.36 -13.81 -1.76
CA ASP A 160 23.72 -13.30 -1.92
C ASP A 160 24.37 -12.92 -0.57
N GLY A 161 23.75 -13.27 0.56
CA GLY A 161 24.25 -12.95 1.92
C GLY A 161 24.07 -11.49 2.34
N LEU A 162 23.21 -10.74 1.64
CA LEU A 162 22.97 -9.32 1.90
C LEU A 162 21.71 -9.09 2.72
N SER A 163 21.59 -7.88 3.30
CA SER A 163 20.45 -7.51 4.16
C SER A 163 19.11 -7.58 3.42
N HIS A 164 18.07 -8.02 4.14
CA HIS A 164 16.68 -7.99 3.69
C HIS A 164 16.05 -6.58 3.82
N VAL A 165 16.67 -5.69 4.60
CA VAL A 165 16.33 -4.26 4.76
C VAL A 165 17.19 -3.41 3.84
N ARG A 166 16.58 -2.42 3.18
CA ARG A 166 17.29 -1.55 2.25
C ARG A 166 16.71 -0.14 2.22
N SER A 167 17.60 0.86 2.25
CA SER A 167 17.27 2.25 1.94
C SER A 167 16.88 2.43 0.47
N ILE A 168 15.97 3.36 0.24
CA ILE A 168 15.48 3.77 -1.08
C ILE A 168 16.53 4.68 -1.75
N GLU A 169 17.22 4.18 -2.79
CA GLU A 169 18.12 4.98 -3.66
C GLU A 169 17.55 5.12 -5.08
N ASP A 170 17.72 6.30 -5.70
CA ASP A 170 16.95 6.79 -6.87
C ASP A 170 16.68 5.78 -8.00
N VAL A 171 17.70 5.08 -8.52
CA VAL A 171 17.54 4.18 -9.69
C VAL A 171 16.89 2.85 -9.33
N GLU A 172 17.10 2.40 -8.10
CA GLU A 172 16.70 1.06 -7.68
C GLU A 172 15.24 1.00 -7.27
N VAL A 173 14.70 2.14 -6.83
CA VAL A 173 13.29 2.31 -6.50
C VAL A 173 12.39 2.10 -7.72
N VAL A 174 12.78 2.65 -8.87
CA VAL A 174 12.01 2.49 -10.11
C VAL A 174 11.99 1.02 -10.53
N ASN A 175 13.15 0.37 -10.51
CA ASN A 175 13.26 -1.06 -10.85
C ASN A 175 12.46 -1.93 -9.89
N TRP A 176 12.55 -1.65 -8.59
CA TRP A 176 11.76 -2.35 -7.58
C TRP A 176 10.26 -2.14 -7.80
N PHE A 177 9.81 -0.90 -7.97
CA PHE A 177 8.40 -0.57 -8.15
C PHE A 177 7.82 -1.26 -9.38
N CYS A 178 8.51 -1.15 -10.53
CA CYS A 178 8.10 -1.83 -11.76
C CYS A 178 8.11 -3.35 -11.61
N GLY A 179 9.14 -3.91 -10.97
CA GLY A 179 9.26 -5.34 -10.70
C GLY A 179 8.14 -5.86 -9.81
N LEU A 180 7.84 -5.16 -8.71
CA LEU A 180 6.78 -5.51 -7.78
C LEU A 180 5.40 -5.45 -8.44
N ILE A 181 5.07 -4.35 -9.12
CA ILE A 181 3.80 -4.20 -9.84
C ILE A 181 3.65 -5.30 -10.91
N SER A 182 4.71 -5.61 -11.65
CA SER A 182 4.69 -6.71 -12.62
C SER A 182 4.50 -8.07 -11.96
N SER A 183 5.12 -8.32 -10.81
CA SER A 183 4.97 -9.59 -10.07
C SER A 183 3.55 -9.73 -9.54
N ILE A 184 3.01 -8.69 -8.91
CA ILE A 184 1.64 -8.66 -8.39
C ILE A 184 0.65 -9.00 -9.49
N ARG A 185 0.79 -8.37 -10.66
CA ARG A 185 -0.10 -8.63 -11.78
C ARG A 185 -0.09 -10.09 -12.20
N LYS A 186 1.10 -10.68 -12.39
CA LYS A 186 1.25 -12.07 -12.82
C LYS A 186 0.62 -13.04 -11.83
N GLU A 187 0.83 -12.82 -10.54
CA GLU A 187 0.28 -13.66 -9.49
C GLU A 187 -1.24 -13.52 -9.39
N LEU A 188 -1.78 -12.30 -9.54
CA LEU A 188 -3.23 -12.08 -9.65
C LEU A 188 -3.82 -12.76 -10.89
N GLU A 189 -3.14 -12.70 -12.04
CA GLU A 189 -3.55 -13.38 -13.27
C GLU A 189 -3.49 -14.91 -13.13
N TYR A 190 -2.62 -15.45 -12.27
CA TYR A 190 -2.47 -16.89 -12.03
C TYR A 190 -3.55 -17.48 -11.10
N ILE A 191 -3.99 -16.71 -10.10
CA ILE A 191 -4.99 -17.17 -9.13
C ILE A 191 -6.44 -16.90 -9.55
N GLU A 192 -6.64 -16.21 -10.67
CA GLU A 192 -7.94 -16.03 -11.34
C GLU A 192 -8.23 -17.11 -12.38
#